data_AF-A0A972VYL4-F1
#
_entry.id   AF-A0A972VYL4-F1
#
_cell.length_a   1.000
_cell.length_b   1.000
_cell.length_c   1.000
_cell.angle_alpha   90.00
_cell.angle_beta   90.00
_cell.angle_gamma   90.00
#
_symmetry.space_group_name_H-M   'P 1'
#
loop_
_entity.id
_entity.type
_entity.pdbx_description
1 polymer ?
#
loop_
_entity_poly.entity_id
_entity_poly.type
_entity_poly.pdbx_seq_one_letter_code
_entity_poly.pdbx_strand_id
1 'polypeptide(L)'
;MPRQERLSKADALAFILTYIVVEQGCAFELNPPRLFQMMTLASTAVEQLASEEDAIPHEVLEALALTLIEQIQCQTLTNIA
;
A
#
# COMPACT_ATOMS: atom_id res chain seq x y z
N MET A 1 20.62 -20.40 -7.79
CA MET A 1 20.05 -19.04 -7.90
C MET A 1 19.57 -18.64 -6.52
N PRO A 2 19.89 -17.44 -6.00
CA PRO A 2 19.41 -17.04 -4.69
C PRO A 2 17.88 -16.98 -4.77
N ARG A 3 17.19 -17.66 -3.85
CA ARG A 3 15.75 -17.50 -3.67
C ARG A 3 15.52 -16.00 -3.48
N GLN A 4 14.81 -15.35 -4.41
CA GLN A 4 14.17 -14.06 -4.09
C GLN A 4 13.43 -14.29 -2.77
N GLU A 5 13.85 -13.60 -1.72
CA GLU A 5 13.08 -13.56 -0.49
C GLU A 5 11.69 -13.05 -0.87
N ARG A 6 10.70 -13.94 -0.77
CA ARG A 6 9.32 -13.60 -1.07
C ARG A 6 8.94 -12.46 -0.14
N LEU A 7 8.53 -11.34 -0.72
CA LEU A 7 8.05 -10.17 0.02
C LEU A 7 7.05 -10.62 1.08
N SER A 8 7.33 -10.31 2.35
CA SER A 8 6.39 -10.63 3.42
C SER A 8 5.28 -9.57 3.48
N LYS A 9 4.13 -9.93 4.08
CA LYS A 9 3.04 -8.95 4.31
C LYS A 9 3.51 -7.78 5.20
N ALA A 10 4.43 -8.02 6.12
CA ALA A 10 4.98 -6.97 6.97
C ALA A 10 5.86 -6.00 6.17
N ASP A 11 6.67 -6.52 5.24
CA ASP A 11 7.50 -5.69 4.35
C ASP A 11 6.63 -4.87 3.40
N ALA A 12 5.60 -5.49 2.81
CA ALA A 12 4.61 -4.81 1.98
C ALA A 12 3.92 -3.67 2.75
N LEU A 13 3.50 -3.93 3.99
CA LEU A 13 2.85 -2.93 4.84
C LEU A 13 3.80 -1.77 5.17
N ALA A 14 5.04 -2.08 5.55
CA ALA A 14 6.06 -1.08 5.88
C ALA A 14 6.38 -0.20 4.67
N PHE A 15 6.50 -0.80 3.48
CA PHE A 15 6.70 -0.07 2.23
C PHE A 15 5.52 0.86 1.95
N ILE A 16 4.29 0.34 1.96
CA ILE A 16 3.08 1.14 1.68
C ILE A 16 2.95 2.31 2.65
N LEU A 17 3.19 2.10 3.96
CA LEU A 17 3.19 3.20 4.94
C LEU A 17 4.25 4.25 4.65
N THR A 18 5.46 3.80 4.32
CA THR A 18 6.59 4.70 4.03
C THR A 18 6.29 5.54 2.80
N TYR A 19 5.81 4.91 1.72
CA TYR A 19 5.44 5.60 0.50
C TYR A 19 4.34 6.65 0.74
N ILE A 20 3.26 6.27 1.44
CA ILE A 20 2.13 7.17 1.71
C ILE A 20 2.56 8.37 2.57
N VAL A 21 3.24 8.11 3.69
CA VAL A 21 3.50 9.15 4.71
C VAL A 21 4.75 9.96 4.41
N VAL A 22 5.83 9.29 3.98
CA VAL A 22 7.15 9.92 3.81
C VAL A 22 7.31 10.45 2.40
N GLU A 23 7.06 9.62 1.39
CA GLU A 23 7.33 10.00 -0.01
C GLU A 23 6.23 10.89 -0.58
N GLN A 24 4.97 10.54 -0.34
CA GLN A 24 3.81 11.31 -0.81
C GLN A 24 3.38 12.43 0.15
N GLY A 25 3.96 12.47 1.36
CA GLY A 25 3.62 13.48 2.38
C GLY A 25 2.14 13.47 2.78
N CYS A 26 1.44 12.34 2.58
CA CYS A 26 0.01 12.24 2.84
C CYS A 26 -0.23 11.99 4.33
N ALA A 27 -1.01 12.87 4.96
CA ALA A 27 -1.44 12.67 6.34
C ALA A 27 -2.29 11.40 6.44
N PHE A 28 -1.79 10.43 7.21
CA PHE A 28 -2.43 9.13 7.38
C PHE A 28 -2.96 8.96 8.80
N GLU A 29 -4.28 8.90 8.96
CA GLU A 29 -4.91 8.57 10.23
C GLU A 29 -4.96 7.05 10.43
N LEU A 30 -4.33 6.56 11.50
CA LEU A 30 -4.35 5.15 11.91
C LEU A 30 -5.64 4.83 12.67
N ASN A 31 -6.76 4.75 11.96
CA ASN A 31 -8.04 4.29 12.50
C ASN A 31 -8.35 2.84 12.06
N PRO A 32 -9.26 2.11 12.75
CA PRO A 32 -9.50 0.70 12.47
C PRO A 32 -9.91 0.38 11.01
N PRO A 33 -10.79 1.16 10.36
CA PRO A 33 -11.08 0.98 8.94
C PRO A 33 -9.85 1.12 8.03
N ARG A 34 -9.04 2.16 8.23
CA ARG A 34 -7.82 2.41 7.46
C ARG A 34 -6.80 1.28 7.63
N LEU A 35 -6.60 0.83 8.87
CA LEU A 35 -5.73 -0.31 9.18
C LEU A 35 -6.18 -1.59 8.47
N PHE A 36 -7.49 -1.86 8.44
CA PHE A 36 -8.03 -3.02 7.73
C PHE A 36 -7.79 -2.94 6.21
N GLN A 37 -8.01 -1.76 5.62
CA GLN A 37 -7.72 -1.51 4.19
C GLN A 37 -6.24 -1.75 3.88
N MET A 38 -5.34 -1.23 4.70
CA MET A 38 -3.90 -1.42 4.54
C MET A 38 -3.48 -2.89 4.61
N MET A 39 -3.99 -3.63 5.60
CA MET A 39 -3.71 -5.06 5.75
C MET A 39 -4.22 -5.87 4.55
N THR A 40 -5.36 -5.44 3.98
CA THR A 40 -5.91 -6.03 2.76
C THR A 40 -5.01 -5.74 1.56
N LEU A 41 -4.60 -4.48 1.35
CA LEU A 41 -3.69 -4.09 0.27
C LEU A 41 -2.34 -4.81 0.33
N ALA A 42 -1.74 -4.91 1.52
CA ALA A 42 -0.51 -5.65 1.73
C ALA A 42 -0.67 -7.16 1.40
N SER A 43 -1.83 -7.74 1.69
CA SER A 43 -2.14 -9.13 1.30
C SER A 43 -2.27 -9.26 -0.22
N THR A 44 -3.01 -8.34 -0.86
CA THR A 44 -3.18 -8.31 -2.31
C THR A 44 -1.85 -8.14 -3.04
N ALA A 45 -0.96 -7.26 -2.55
CA ALA A 45 0.37 -7.06 -3.13
C ALA A 45 1.19 -8.36 -3.12
N VAL A 46 1.21 -9.06 -1.99
CA VAL A 46 1.92 -10.34 -1.86
C VAL A 46 1.32 -11.41 -2.78
N GLU A 47 0.00 -11.44 -2.93
CA GLU A 47 -0.68 -12.37 -3.83
C GLU A 47 -0.37 -12.07 -5.31
N GLN A 48 -0.41 -10.80 -5.73
CA GLN A 48 -0.06 -10.37 -7.10
C GLN A 48 1.39 -10.70 -7.44
N LEU A 49 2.33 -10.35 -6.55
CA LEU A 49 3.76 -10.66 -6.74
C LEU A 49 4.08 -12.15 -6.69
N ALA A 50 3.21 -12.96 -6.09
CA ALA A 50 3.36 -14.41 -6.10
C ALA A 50 2.76 -15.06 -7.36
N SER A 51 1.86 -14.37 -8.07
CA SER A 51 1.15 -14.91 -9.24
C SER A 51 1.71 -14.42 -10.57
N GLU A 52 2.38 -13.27 -10.60
CA GLU A 52 3.01 -12.71 -11.80
C GLU A 52 4.55 -12.83 -11.70
N GLU A 53 5.17 -13.65 -12.55
CA GLU A 53 6.63 -13.92 -12.52
C GLU A 53 7.50 -12.69 -12.83
N ASP A 54 6.98 -11.76 -13.64
CA ASP A 54 7.68 -10.55 -14.09
C ASP A 54 7.24 -9.28 -13.35
N ALA A 55 6.39 -9.39 -12.33
CA ALA A 55 5.90 -8.24 -11.59
C ALA A 55 7.01 -7.61 -10.74
N ILE A 56 7.15 -6.29 -10.87
CA ILE A 56 8.17 -5.52 -10.16
C ILE A 56 7.59 -5.10 -8.78
N PRO A 57 8.20 -5.52 -7.64
CA PRO A 57 7.62 -5.32 -6.31
C PRO A 57 7.25 -3.89 -5.95
N HIS A 58 8.13 -2.92 -6.24
CA HIS A 58 7.88 -1.52 -5.90
C HIS A 58 6.73 -0.94 -6.73
N GLU A 59 6.67 -1.23 -8.03
CA GLU A 59 5.60 -0.73 -8.91
C GLU A 59 4.22 -1.22 -8.46
N VAL A 60 4.11 -2.51 -8.10
CA VAL A 60 2.86 -3.08 -7.58
C VAL A 60 2.43 -2.41 -6.28
N LEU A 61 3.37 -2.23 -5.34
CA LEU A 61 3.07 -1.62 -4.04
C LEU A 61 2.69 -0.15 -4.17
N GLU A 62 3.37 0.61 -5.03
CA GLU A 62 3.07 2.01 -5.32
C GLU A 62 1.68 2.18 -5.94
N ALA A 63 1.34 1.37 -6.94
CA ALA A 63 0.03 1.41 -7.59
C ALA A 63 -1.12 1.16 -6.59
N LEU A 64 -0.94 0.18 -5.70
CA LEU A 64 -1.89 -0.11 -4.63
C LEU A 64 -1.98 1.01 -3.60
N ALA A 65 -0.85 1.61 -3.22
CA ALA A 65 -0.80 2.73 -2.29
C ALA A 65 -1.47 4.00 -2.86
N LEU A 66 -1.29 4.29 -4.15
CA LEU A 66 -1.95 5.41 -4.84
C LEU A 66 -3.48 5.30 -4.75
N THR A 67 -4.02 4.10 -4.92
CA THR A 67 -5.47 3.85 -4.77
C THR A 67 -5.96 4.24 -3.37
N LEU A 68 -5.16 3.98 -2.33
CA LEU A 68 -5.51 4.39 -0.98
C LEU A 68 -5.44 5.92 -0.85
N ILE A 69 -4.36 6.56 -1.30
CA ILE A 69 -4.17 8.02 -1.25
C ILE A 69 -5.35 8.76 -1.90
N GLU A 70 -5.81 8.32 -3.06
CA GLU A 70 -6.97 8.91 -3.75
C GLU A 70 -8.21 8.89 -2.85
N GLN A 71 -8.44 7.79 -2.12
CA GLN A 71 -9.56 7.68 -1.16
C GLN A 71 -9.39 8.64 0.03
N ILE A 72 -8.15 8.83 0.52
CA ILE A 72 -7.85 9.77 1.62
C ILE A 72 -8.16 11.20 1.19
N GLN A 73 -7.70 11.59 0.00
CA GLN A 73 -7.85 12.93 -0.52
C GLN A 73 -9.32 13.26 -0.85
N CYS A 74 -10.06 12.30 -1.43
CA CYS A 74 -11.50 12.46 -1.68
C CYS A 74 -12.31 12.71 -0.39
N GLN A 75 -11.98 12.03 0.71
CA GLN A 75 -12.63 12.22 2.01
C GLN A 75 -12.31 13.59 2.64
N THR A 76 -11.13 14.15 2.34
CA THR A 76 -10.72 15.44 2.90
C THR A 76 -11.49 16.60 2.25
N LEU A 77 -11.82 16.49 0.96
CA LEU A 77 -12.57 17.51 0.21
C LEU A 77 -14.06 17.55 0.57
N THR A 78 -14.63 16.47 1.11
CA THR A 78 -16.06 16.40 1.48
C THR A 78 -16.36 17.03 2.84
N ASN A 79 -15.35 17.23 3.69
CA ASN A 79 -15.51 17.78 5.05
C ASN A 79 -15.41 19.32 5.11
N ILE A 80 -15.35 20.01 3.95
CA ILE A 80 -15.23 21.48 3.86
C ILE A 80 -16.45 22.12 3.15
N ALA A 81 -17.55 21.38 2.96
CA ALA A 81 -18.79 21.86 2.34
C ALA A 81 -19.90 22.09 3.36
#